data_AF-A0A967VSB9-F1
#
_entry.id   AF-A0A967VSB9-F1
#
_cell.length_a   1.000
_cell.length_b   1.000
_cell.length_c   1.000
_cell.angle_alpha   90.00
_cell.angle_beta   90.00
_cell.angle_gamma   90.00
#
_symmetry.space_group_name_H-M   'P 1'
#
loop_
_entity.id
_entity.type
_entity.pdbx_description
1 polymer ?
#
loop_
_entity_poly.entity_id
_entity_poly.type
_entity_poly.pdbx_seq_one_letter_code
_entity_poly.pdbx_strand_id
1 'polypeptide(L)' 'FEKVRWINSAGIGFMLSCVTTLRRQGGDVYFVGLHDRVEYYFKITKIDSVLQIYRSVDEVVKNASSPAKRP' A
#
# COMPACT_ATOMS: atom_id res chain seq x y z
N PHE A 1 -0.83 4.25 -8.76
CA PHE A 1 0.62 4.59 -8.64
C PHE A 1 1.39 4.34 -9.93
N GLU A 2 0.70 4.30 -11.07
CA GLU A 2 1.20 3.74 -12.32
C GLU A 2 2.33 4.57 -12.96
N LYS A 3 2.28 5.89 -12.79
CA LYS A 3 3.31 6.81 -13.32
C LYS A 3 4.52 6.96 -12.40
N VAL A 4 4.48 6.41 -11.19
CA VAL A 4 5.57 6.51 -10.21
C VAL A 4 6.59 5.42 -10.51
N ARG A 5 7.79 5.81 -10.98
CA ARG A 5 8.84 4.86 -11.39
C ARG A 5 9.87 4.56 -10.30
N TRP A 6 9.92 5.39 -9.26
CA TRP A 6 10.86 5.26 -8.15
C TRP A 6 10.35 6.03 -6.91
N ILE A 7 10.67 5.52 -5.72
CA ILE A 7 10.36 6.12 -4.42
C ILE A 7 11.58 5.89 -3.51
N ASN A 8 11.94 6.88 -2.70
CA ASN A 8 13.02 6.79 -1.72
C ASN A 8 12.52 6.51 -0.30
N SER A 9 13.46 6.47 0.65
CA SER A 9 13.19 6.26 2.07
C SER A 9 12.23 7.30 2.67
N ALA A 10 12.38 8.58 2.32
CA ALA A 10 11.49 9.64 2.80
C ALA A 10 10.05 9.44 2.31
N GLY A 11 9.87 9.11 1.04
CA GLY A 11 8.55 8.82 0.46
C GLY A 11 7.89 7.60 1.10
N ILE A 12 8.66 6.54 1.35
CA ILE A 12 8.19 5.35 2.08
C ILE A 12 7.76 5.71 3.51
N GLY A 13 8.60 6.45 4.26
CA GLY A 13 8.29 6.87 5.62
C GLY A 13 7.01 7.72 5.71
N PHE A 14 6.81 8.61 4.73
CA PHE A 14 5.58 9.38 4.61
C PHE A 14 4.36 8.47 4.38
N MET A 15 4.43 7.52 3.44
CA MET A 15 3.34 6.57 3.20
C MET A 15 2.98 5.75 4.44
N LEU A 16 3.97 5.24 5.16
CA LEU A 16 3.75 4.51 6.40
C LEU A 16 3.09 5.38 7.47
N SER A 17 3.45 6.67 7.53
CA SER A 17 2.83 7.64 8.45
C SER A 17 1.36 7.88 8.12
N CYS A 18 1.01 7.99 6.83
CA CYS A 18 -0.38 8.11 6.38
C CYS A 18 -1.20 6.87 6.74
N VAL A 19 -0.68 5.67 6.44
CA VAL A 19 -1.34 4.39 6.76
C VAL A 19 -1.57 4.28 8.27
N THR A 20 -0.56 4.60 9.07
CA THR A 20 -0.66 4.56 10.54
C THR A 20 -1.72 5.52 11.06
N THR A 21 -1.74 6.75 10.54
CA THR A 21 -2.71 7.78 10.96
C THR A 21 -4.14 7.35 10.63
N LEU A 22 -4.39 6.90 9.40
CA LEU A 22 -5.73 6.52 8.96
C LEU A 22 -6.23 5.27 9.71
N ARG A 23 -5.38 4.28 9.94
CA ARG A 23 -5.72 3.10 10.76
C ARG A 23 -6.05 3.46 12.20
N ARG A 24 -5.35 4.42 12.80
CA ARG A 24 -5.67 4.93 14.15
C ARG A 24 -7.04 5.62 14.23
N GLN A 25 -7.52 6.16 13.12
CA GLN A 25 -8.83 6.81 13.01
C GLN A 25 -9.93 5.84 12.56
N GLY A 26 -9.65 4.53 12.49
CA GLY A 26 -10.61 3.50 12.08
C GLY A 26 -10.81 3.39 10.56
N GLY A 27 -9.99 4.07 9.76
CA GLY A 27 -9.93 3.90 8.30
C GLY A 27 -8.85 2.90 7.86
N ASP A 28 -8.74 2.68 6.55
CA ASP A 28 -7.63 1.90 5.96
C ASP A 28 -7.19 2.53 4.64
N VAL A 29 -6.02 2.12 4.14
CA VAL A 29 -5.45 2.64 2.89
C VAL A 29 -5.09 1.50 1.97
N TYR A 30 -5.56 1.62 0.73
CA TYR A 30 -5.29 0.67 -0.34
C TYR A 30 -4.53 1.36 -1.46
N PHE A 31 -3.42 0.75 -1.87
CA PHE A 31 -2.59 1.21 -2.98
C PHE A 31 -2.95 0.41 -4.22
N VAL A 32 -3.31 1.10 -5.30
CA VAL A 32 -3.74 0.45 -6.55
C VAL A 32 -2.81 0.81 -7.70
N GLY A 33 -2.52 -0.18 -8.54
CA GLY A 33 -1.81 0.00 -9.80
C GLY A 33 -0.41 0.57 -9.56
N LEU A 34 0.41 -0.14 -8.79
CA LEU A 34 1.83 0.16 -8.69
C LEU A 34 2.51 -0.17 -10.01
N HIS A 35 3.47 0.67 -10.42
CA HIS A 35 4.35 0.33 -11.52
C HIS A 35 5.22 -0.87 -11.13
N ASP A 36 5.42 -1.84 -12.03
CA ASP A 36 6.07 -3.12 -11.69
C ASP A 36 7.47 -2.96 -11.06
N ARG A 37 8.24 -1.97 -11.51
CA ARG A 37 9.53 -1.60 -10.91
C ARG A 37 9.41 -1.22 -9.43
N VAL A 38 8.41 -0.43 -9.06
CA VAL A 38 8.20 -0.02 -7.65
C VAL A 38 7.70 -1.20 -6.83
N GLU A 39 6.80 -2.01 -7.40
CA GLU A 39 6.32 -3.24 -6.75
C GLU A 39 7.47 -4.21 -6.46
N TYR A 40 8.40 -4.39 -7.40
CA TYR A 40 9.60 -5.20 -7.19
C TYR A 40 10.44 -4.69 -6.01
N TYR A 41 10.70 -3.38 -5.94
CA TYR A 41 11.44 -2.81 -4.81
C TYR A 41 10.70 -2.97 -3.47
N PHE A 42 9.38 -2.85 -3.46
CA PHE A 42 8.57 -3.01 -2.25
C PHE A 42 8.60 -4.46 -1.76
N LYS A 43 8.56 -5.44 -2.68
CA LYS A 43 8.69 -6.87 -2.37
C LYS A 43 10.04 -7.22 -1.76
N ILE A 44 11.15 -6.78 -2.36
CA ILE A 44 12.49 -7.12 -1.84
C ILE A 44 12.77 -6.45 -0.49
N THR A 45 12.14 -5.30 -0.20
CA THR A 45 12.27 -4.58 1.07
C THR A 45 11.21 -4.98 2.10
N LYS A 46 10.31 -5.92 1.77
CA LYS A 46 9.17 -6.39 2.59
C LYS A 46 8.17 -5.31 3.01
N ILE A 47 8.18 -4.14 2.36
CA ILE A 47 7.23 -3.05 2.64
C ILE A 47 5.80 -3.45 2.20
N ASP A 48 5.71 -4.30 1.18
CA ASP A 48 4.46 -4.91 0.71
C ASP A 48 3.72 -5.72 1.80
N SER A 49 4.41 -6.18 2.85
CA SER A 49 3.75 -6.84 3.99
C SER A 49 2.97 -5.88 4.90
N VAL A 50 3.27 -4.58 4.84
CA VAL A 50 2.66 -3.54 5.68
C VAL A 50 1.59 -2.76 4.90
N LEU A 51 1.83 -2.58 3.60
CA LEU A 51 0.95 -1.88 2.68
C LEU A 51 -0.04 -2.84 2.02
N GLN A 52 -1.30 -2.45 1.92
CA GLN A 52 -2.29 -3.20 1.16
C GLN A 52 -2.23 -2.78 -0.30
N ILE A 53 -1.62 -3.62 -1.15
CA ILE A 53 -1.38 -3.32 -2.57
C ILE A 53 -2.23 -4.23 -3.45
N TYR A 54 -2.95 -3.62 -4.40
CA TYR A 54 -3.83 -4.31 -5.35
C TYR A 54 -3.54 -3.85 -6.78
N ARG A 55 -3.92 -4.67 -7.76
CA ARG A 55 -3.76 -4.34 -9.18
C ARG A 55 -4.83 -3.38 -9.67
N SER A 56 -6.07 -3.50 -9.19
CA SER A 56 -7.18 -2.62 -9.60
C SER A 56 -8.10 -2.22 -8.42
N VAL A 57 -8.92 -1.19 -8.65
CA VAL A 57 -9.94 -0.76 -7.67
C VAL A 57 -10.99 -1.84 -7.49
N ASP A 58 -11.38 -2.55 -8.55
CA ASP A 58 -12.32 -3.67 -8.45
C ASP A 58 -11.81 -4.78 -7.54
N GLU A 59 -10.50 -5.04 -7.57
CA GLU A 59 -9.86 -6.00 -6.68
C GLU A 59 -9.94 -5.54 -5.22
N VAL A 60 -9.76 -4.24 -4.96
CA VAL A 60 -9.98 -3.66 -3.63
C VAL A 60 -11.41 -3.90 -3.18
N VAL A 61 -12.41 -3.54 -4.00
CA VAL A 61 -13.83 -3.68 -3.62
C VAL A 61 -14.20 -5.14 -3.32
N LYS A 62 -13.64 -6.11 -4.06
CA LYS A 62 -13.86 -7.54 -3.80
C LYS A 62 -13.22 -8.01 -2.49
N ASN A 63 -12.10 -7.41 -2.08
CA ASN A 63 -11.31 -7.85 -0.93
C ASN A 63 -11.50 -7.00 0.34
N ALA A 64 -12.04 -5.79 0.22
CA ALA A 64 -12.23 -4.82 1.31
C ALA A 64 -13.27 -5.28 2.35
N SER A 65 -13.98 -6.37 2.09
CA SER A 65 -14.98 -6.99 2.98
C SER A 65 -14.42 -7.57 4.28
N SER A 66 -13.09 -7.61 4.46
CA SER A 66 -12.49 -8.06 5.71
C SER A 66 -11.73 -6.91 6.36
N PRO A 67 -12.13 -6.43 7.56
CA PRO A 67 -11.29 -5.52 8.31
C PRO A 67 -9.94 -6.19 8.48
N ALA A 68 -8.89 -5.43 8.14
CA ALA A 68 -7.50 -5.83 8.00
C ALA A 68 -7.12 -7.06 8.85
N LYS A 69 -6.44 -8.04 8.25
CA LYS A 69 -5.58 -8.97 8.99
C LYS A 69 -4.69 -8.10 9.88
N ARG A 70 -5.05 -8.05 11.16
CA ARG A 70 -4.33 -7.33 12.20
C ARG A 70 -3.00 -8.08 12.36
N PRO A 71 -1.84 -7.43 12.14
CA PRO A 71 -0.58 -8.03 12.53
C PRO A 71 -0.53 -8.24 14.04
#